data_AF-A0A1H4ZX34-F1
#
_entry.id   AF-A0A1H4ZX34-F1
#
_cell.length_a   1.000
_cell.length_b   1.000
_cell.length_c   1.000
_cell.angle_alpha   90.00
_cell.angle_beta   90.00
_cell.angle_gamma   90.00
#
_symmetry.space_group_name_H-M   'P 1'
#
loop_
_entity.id
_entity.type
_entity.pdbx_description
1 polymer ?
#
loop_
_entity_poly.entity_id
_entity_poly.type
_entity_poly.pdbx_seq_one_letter_code
_entity_poly.pdbx_strand_id
1 'polypeptide(L)'
;MNEIFDDSTLTEIAHLICGDETPLLYRKGYEIAAFFQRAGWDDVPEYDGTPRHKWTLDLLRERQEDGTDDAKRAVLRLANRLEYYNQQQEYHATLKRLNEILVLDGRRIGEEGGQPVLTRCEVGFRDEVRQQLPRVELKVAVSEVVSDPDLAATVQLRLDEARTCYEHGAYTSAVIMLGSLLEGVLAHAAQVRAAGVRMPKPLRNMGLNDFVDFAYENKWIEHDAKLASELVRHYRNLVHPLAEKRTGHSPNRDTLDMCWPVVNATLNDLAATAAAPPIPPTPRAPAERGRGRNPHTSAQRPTPASVARRRSGGGTTAGT
;
A
#
# COMPACT_ATOMS: atom_id res chain seq x y z
N MET A 1 -22.34 23.77 -10.94
CA MET A 1 -21.62 23.33 -9.72
C MET A 1 -20.59 22.35 -10.20
N ASN A 2 -19.31 22.66 -10.09
CA ASN A 2 -18.26 21.73 -10.49
C ASN A 2 -18.29 20.54 -9.54
N GLU A 3 -18.29 19.34 -10.11
CA GLU A 3 -18.38 18.11 -9.36
C GLU A 3 -16.97 17.69 -8.91
N ILE A 4 -16.63 18.05 -7.68
CA ILE A 4 -15.33 17.77 -7.05
C ILE A 4 -15.22 16.27 -6.73
N PHE A 5 -14.07 15.65 -6.98
CA PHE A 5 -13.73 14.29 -6.57
C PHE A 5 -13.10 14.29 -5.16
N ASP A 6 -13.34 13.23 -4.39
CA ASP A 6 -12.66 13.05 -3.09
C ASP A 6 -11.13 12.95 -3.27
N ASP A 7 -10.39 13.37 -2.24
CA ASP A 7 -8.93 13.37 -2.27
C ASP A 7 -8.34 11.94 -2.42
N SER A 8 -9.00 10.95 -1.81
CA SER A 8 -8.63 9.54 -1.94
C SER A 8 -8.90 9.04 -3.36
N THR A 9 -10.00 9.49 -3.97
CA THR A 9 -10.37 9.21 -5.36
C THR A 9 -9.34 9.81 -6.32
N LEU A 10 -8.90 11.05 -6.11
CA LEU A 10 -7.83 11.67 -6.89
C LEU A 10 -6.48 10.92 -6.75
N THR A 11 -6.17 10.45 -5.54
CA THR A 11 -4.96 9.66 -5.27
C THR A 11 -4.96 8.37 -6.09
N GLU A 12 -6.04 7.61 -6.06
CA GLU A 12 -6.17 6.37 -6.83
C GLU A 12 -6.21 6.62 -8.35
N ILE A 13 -6.85 7.71 -8.79
CA ILE A 13 -6.81 8.13 -10.21
C ILE A 13 -5.37 8.46 -10.63
N ALA A 14 -4.59 9.14 -9.79
CA ALA A 14 -3.19 9.45 -10.10
C ALA A 14 -2.34 8.19 -10.27
N HIS A 15 -2.52 7.18 -9.41
CA HIS A 15 -1.90 5.87 -9.56
C HIS A 15 -2.33 5.18 -10.86
N LEU A 16 -3.63 5.24 -11.19
CA LEU A 16 -4.18 4.66 -12.41
C LEU A 16 -3.65 5.33 -13.69
N ILE A 17 -3.45 6.66 -13.68
CA ILE A 17 -2.82 7.40 -14.79
C ILE A 17 -1.37 6.95 -14.97
N CYS A 18 -0.64 6.76 -13.86
CA CYS A 18 0.76 6.31 -13.89
C CYS A 18 0.89 4.88 -14.42
N GLY A 19 -0.06 3.99 -14.09
CA GLY A 19 -0.13 2.63 -14.60
C GLY A 19 1.00 1.73 -14.13
N ASP A 20 1.39 1.83 -12.86
CA ASP A 20 2.51 1.09 -12.28
C ASP A 20 2.21 -0.40 -12.04
N GLU A 21 0.93 -0.78 -12.06
CA GLU A 21 0.46 -2.15 -11.85
C GLU A 21 0.14 -2.83 -13.18
N THR A 22 0.55 -4.08 -13.36
CA THR A 22 0.15 -4.90 -14.52
C THR A 22 -1.31 -5.36 -14.35
N PRO A 23 -2.17 -5.31 -15.39
CA PRO A 23 -1.88 -5.02 -16.80
C PRO A 23 -2.28 -3.59 -17.21
N LEU A 24 -2.07 -2.58 -16.36
CA LEU A 24 -2.37 -1.19 -16.71
C LEU A 24 -1.35 -0.63 -17.71
N LEU A 25 -1.75 0.43 -18.42
CA LEU A 25 -0.86 1.14 -19.33
C LEU A 25 0.11 2.02 -18.55
N TYR A 26 1.36 1.55 -18.43
CA TYR A 26 2.44 2.31 -17.82
C TYR A 26 2.75 3.58 -18.63
N ARG A 27 2.78 4.75 -17.97
CA ARG A 27 3.12 6.05 -18.58
C ARG A 27 4.35 6.67 -17.92
N LYS A 28 5.36 7.03 -18.72
CA LYS A 28 6.50 7.86 -18.26
C LYS A 28 6.06 9.30 -17.99
N GLY A 29 6.87 10.07 -17.27
CA GLY A 29 6.51 11.44 -16.86
C GLY A 29 6.10 12.35 -18.02
N TYR A 30 6.85 12.33 -19.13
CA TYR A 30 6.46 13.08 -20.34
C TYR A 30 5.17 12.57 -21.01
N GLU A 31 4.84 11.28 -20.85
CA GLU A 31 3.62 10.67 -21.38
C GLU A 31 2.40 11.04 -20.54
N ILE A 32 2.59 11.28 -19.23
CA ILE A 32 1.58 11.82 -18.33
C ILE A 32 1.24 13.27 -18.70
N ALA A 33 2.26 14.11 -18.95
CA ALA A 33 2.05 15.47 -19.44
C ALA A 33 1.25 15.46 -20.76
N ALA A 34 1.65 14.62 -21.71
CA ALA A 34 0.95 14.46 -22.98
C ALA A 34 -0.47 13.89 -22.80
N PHE A 35 -0.71 13.03 -21.81
CA PHE A 35 -2.04 12.54 -21.47
C PHE A 35 -2.97 13.67 -21.02
N PHE A 36 -2.52 14.56 -20.14
CA PHE A 36 -3.32 15.70 -19.69
C PHE A 36 -3.61 16.69 -20.83
N GLN A 37 -2.65 16.94 -21.71
CA GLN A 37 -2.87 17.74 -22.92
C GLN A 37 -3.94 17.09 -23.82
N ARG A 38 -3.91 15.76 -24.01
CA ARG A 38 -4.95 15.03 -24.76
C ARG A 38 -6.29 14.98 -24.04
N ALA A 39 -6.32 15.15 -22.72
CA ALA A 39 -7.54 15.39 -21.95
C ALA A 39 -8.08 16.82 -22.14
N GLY A 40 -7.34 17.69 -22.84
CA GLY A 40 -7.71 19.06 -23.12
C GLY A 40 -7.32 20.05 -22.03
N TRP A 41 -6.38 19.69 -21.15
CA TRP A 41 -5.85 20.64 -20.17
C TRP A 41 -4.99 21.68 -20.87
N ASP A 42 -5.24 22.94 -20.54
CA ASP A 42 -4.41 24.07 -20.97
C ASP A 42 -3.21 24.22 -20.03
N ASP A 43 -2.07 24.70 -20.54
CA ASP A 43 -0.86 25.02 -19.76
C ASP A 43 -0.35 23.89 -18.85
N VAL A 44 -0.32 22.65 -19.36
CA VAL A 44 0.26 21.50 -18.62
C VAL A 44 1.77 21.68 -18.49
N PRO A 45 2.34 21.72 -17.27
CA PRO A 45 3.77 21.88 -17.09
C PRO A 45 4.55 20.66 -17.59
N GLU A 46 5.82 20.87 -17.94
CA GLU A 46 6.73 19.76 -18.20
C GLU A 46 6.98 18.96 -16.92
N TYR A 47 7.18 17.65 -17.08
CA TYR A 47 7.49 16.77 -15.96
C TYR A 47 8.82 17.15 -15.30
N ASP A 48 8.77 17.45 -14.01
CA ASP A 48 9.86 18.05 -13.23
C ASP A 48 10.82 17.03 -12.59
N GLY A 49 10.54 15.73 -12.73
CA GLY A 49 11.32 14.65 -12.12
C GLY A 49 10.83 14.22 -10.72
N THR A 50 9.83 14.89 -10.14
CA THR A 50 9.12 14.45 -8.93
C THR A 50 8.50 13.07 -9.16
N PRO A 51 8.40 12.17 -8.17
CA PRO A 51 7.75 10.88 -8.36
C PRO A 51 6.41 10.99 -9.09
N ARG A 52 6.23 10.24 -10.19
CA ARG A 52 5.11 10.39 -11.13
C ARG A 52 3.73 10.46 -10.47
N HIS A 53 3.43 9.56 -9.54
CA HIS A 53 2.14 9.54 -8.84
C HIS A 53 1.91 10.83 -8.05
N LYS A 54 2.94 11.33 -7.37
CA LYS A 54 2.88 12.57 -6.60
C LYS A 54 2.67 13.78 -7.52
N TRP A 55 3.47 13.87 -8.57
CA TRP A 55 3.34 14.95 -9.57
C TRP A 55 1.94 14.96 -10.21
N THR A 56 1.43 13.79 -10.57
CA THR A 56 0.08 13.62 -11.15
C THR A 56 -1.01 14.03 -10.17
N LEU A 57 -0.89 13.63 -8.90
CA LEU A 57 -1.84 13.96 -7.84
C LEU A 57 -1.85 15.47 -7.53
N ASP A 58 -0.68 16.08 -7.40
CA ASP A 58 -0.55 17.51 -7.11
C ASP A 58 -1.21 18.34 -8.24
N LEU A 59 -1.01 17.96 -9.51
CA LEU A 59 -1.68 18.58 -10.65
C LEU A 59 -3.21 18.40 -10.63
N LEU A 60 -3.71 17.19 -10.32
CA LEU A 60 -5.14 16.93 -10.23
C LEU A 60 -5.81 17.75 -9.12
N ARG A 61 -5.14 17.91 -7.98
CA ARG A 61 -5.62 18.73 -6.86
C ARG A 61 -5.66 20.21 -7.22
N GLU A 62 -4.54 20.73 -7.75
CA GLU A 62 -4.44 22.14 -8.16
C GLU A 62 -5.56 22.52 -9.13
N ARG A 63 -5.76 21.74 -10.19
CA ARG A 63 -6.82 22.04 -11.17
C ARG A 63 -8.23 21.90 -10.61
N GLN A 64 -8.44 21.00 -9.67
CA GLN A 64 -9.72 20.88 -8.99
C GLN A 64 -9.99 22.08 -8.06
N GLU A 65 -8.98 22.56 -7.35
CA GLU A 65 -9.04 23.75 -6.48
C GLU A 65 -9.29 25.03 -7.28
N ASP A 66 -8.72 25.13 -8.48
CA ASP A 66 -8.97 26.22 -9.43
C ASP A 66 -10.42 26.23 -9.97
N GLY A 67 -11.20 25.18 -9.69
CA GLY A 67 -12.56 25.05 -10.17
C GLY A 67 -12.63 24.90 -11.70
N THR A 68 -11.70 24.15 -12.30
CA THR A 68 -11.83 23.71 -13.69
C THR A 68 -12.43 22.30 -13.75
N ASP A 69 -12.98 21.91 -14.90
CA ASP A 69 -13.44 20.53 -15.15
C ASP A 69 -12.27 19.60 -15.53
N ASP A 70 -11.02 20.01 -15.33
CA ASP A 70 -9.81 19.30 -15.75
C ASP A 70 -9.71 17.90 -15.17
N ALA A 71 -9.95 17.74 -13.86
CA ALA A 71 -9.96 16.43 -13.22
C ALA A 71 -10.99 15.49 -13.86
N LYS A 72 -12.18 16.01 -14.17
CA LYS A 72 -13.24 15.26 -14.87
C LYS A 72 -12.81 14.90 -16.30
N ARG A 73 -12.19 15.83 -17.02
CA ARG A 73 -11.66 15.58 -18.37
C ARG A 73 -10.58 14.50 -18.37
N ALA A 74 -9.71 14.48 -17.36
CA ALA A 74 -8.71 13.43 -17.18
C ALA A 74 -9.35 12.05 -16.94
N VAL A 75 -10.37 11.98 -16.07
CA VAL A 75 -11.15 10.75 -15.84
C VAL A 75 -11.80 10.24 -17.14
N LEU A 76 -12.41 11.12 -17.93
CA LEU A 76 -13.00 10.74 -19.21
C LEU A 76 -11.95 10.32 -20.23
N ARG A 77 -10.75 10.92 -20.20
CA ARG A 77 -9.63 10.52 -21.05
C ARG A 77 -9.12 9.11 -20.72
N LEU A 78 -9.02 8.74 -19.44
CA LEU A 78 -8.72 7.36 -19.02
C LEU A 78 -9.74 6.34 -19.53
N ALA A 79 -11.01 6.74 -19.63
CA ALA A 79 -12.08 5.89 -20.13
C ALA A 79 -12.18 5.84 -21.66
N ASN A 80 -11.38 6.64 -22.37
CA ASN A 80 -11.46 6.76 -23.82
C ASN A 80 -10.63 5.67 -24.51
N ARG A 81 -11.26 4.86 -25.36
CA ARG A 81 -10.60 3.77 -26.12
C ARG A 81 -9.44 4.26 -26.98
N LEU A 82 -9.47 5.51 -27.46
CA LEU A 82 -8.40 6.09 -28.27
C LEU A 82 -7.10 6.32 -27.49
N GLU A 83 -7.14 6.26 -26.16
CA GLU A 83 -5.92 6.32 -25.33
C GLU A 83 -5.15 5.00 -25.34
N TYR A 84 -5.76 3.89 -25.79
CA TYR A 84 -5.23 2.51 -25.69
C TYR A 84 -5.13 1.83 -27.07
N TYR A 85 -4.42 2.46 -28.00
CA TYR A 85 -4.27 1.92 -29.36
C TYR A 85 -3.60 0.53 -29.35
N ASN A 86 -4.32 -0.50 -29.85
CA ASN A 86 -3.91 -1.91 -29.80
C ASN A 86 -3.63 -2.48 -28.40
N GLN A 87 -4.13 -1.83 -27.35
CA GLN A 87 -3.90 -2.17 -25.93
C GLN A 87 -5.22 -2.48 -25.23
N GLN A 88 -5.96 -3.43 -25.81
CA GLN A 88 -7.33 -3.73 -25.39
C GLN A 88 -7.39 -4.31 -23.97
N GLN A 89 -6.36 -5.06 -23.56
CA GLN A 89 -6.27 -5.63 -22.21
C GLN A 89 -6.09 -4.52 -21.17
N GLU A 90 -5.19 -3.58 -21.43
CA GLU A 90 -4.90 -2.41 -20.61
C GLU A 90 -6.12 -1.50 -20.51
N TYR A 91 -6.85 -1.31 -21.62
CA TYR A 91 -8.10 -0.56 -21.63
C TYR A 91 -9.14 -1.20 -20.70
N HIS A 92 -9.40 -2.50 -20.85
CA HIS A 92 -10.39 -3.18 -20.03
C HIS A 92 -10.00 -3.19 -18.54
N ALA A 93 -8.72 -3.39 -18.23
CA ALA A 93 -8.22 -3.32 -16.86
C ALA A 93 -8.34 -1.90 -16.28
N THR A 94 -7.99 -0.88 -17.05
CA THR A 94 -8.13 0.53 -16.64
C THR A 94 -9.59 0.88 -16.40
N LEU A 95 -10.50 0.54 -17.33
CA LEU A 95 -11.91 0.85 -17.21
C LEU A 95 -12.55 0.15 -16.01
N LYS A 96 -12.16 -1.11 -15.75
CA LYS A 96 -12.58 -1.84 -14.56
C LYS A 96 -12.11 -1.13 -13.29
N ARG A 97 -10.81 -0.87 -13.16
CA ARG A 97 -10.23 -0.21 -11.98
C ARG A 97 -10.78 1.20 -11.78
N LEU A 98 -10.97 1.95 -12.86
CA LEU A 98 -11.57 3.28 -12.82
C LEU A 98 -13.00 3.24 -12.25
N ASN A 99 -13.83 2.29 -12.68
CA ASN A 99 -15.17 2.14 -12.14
C ASN A 99 -15.16 1.67 -10.67
N GLU A 100 -14.22 0.81 -10.26
CA GLU A 100 -14.03 0.44 -8.84
C GLU A 100 -13.69 1.64 -7.96
N ILE A 101 -12.91 2.60 -8.48
CA ILE A 101 -12.58 3.85 -7.79
C ILE A 101 -13.80 4.79 -7.76
N LEU A 102 -14.39 5.07 -8.92
CA LEU A 102 -15.48 6.05 -9.05
C LEU A 102 -16.77 5.64 -8.31
N VAL A 103 -17.01 4.33 -8.14
CA VAL A 103 -18.22 3.85 -7.44
C VAL A 103 -18.22 4.26 -5.97
N LEU A 104 -17.04 4.44 -5.37
CA LEU A 104 -16.87 4.95 -4.00
C LEU A 104 -17.47 6.38 -3.89
N ASP A 105 -17.19 7.20 -4.90
CA ASP A 105 -17.75 8.54 -5.13
C ASP A 105 -19.20 8.52 -5.65
N GLY A 106 -19.83 7.36 -5.79
CA GLY A 106 -21.19 7.20 -6.31
C GLY A 106 -21.33 7.49 -7.80
N ARG A 107 -20.24 7.36 -8.57
CA ARG A 107 -20.16 7.64 -10.00
C ARG A 107 -19.65 6.43 -10.77
N ARG A 108 -19.89 6.41 -12.08
CA ARG A 108 -19.35 5.40 -12.99
C ARG A 108 -19.15 5.99 -14.38
N ILE A 109 -18.34 5.31 -15.17
CA ILE A 109 -18.26 5.52 -16.61
C ILE A 109 -19.42 4.78 -17.28
N GLY A 110 -20.25 5.52 -17.99
CA GLY A 110 -21.20 5.04 -18.99
C GLY A 110 -20.66 5.28 -20.40
N GLU A 111 -21.43 4.84 -21.40
CA GLU A 111 -21.11 5.05 -22.82
C GLU A 111 -22.33 5.70 -23.48
N GLU A 112 -22.12 6.87 -24.09
CA GLU A 112 -23.15 7.59 -24.84
C GLU A 112 -22.59 7.97 -26.21
N GLY A 113 -23.20 7.48 -27.29
CA GLY A 113 -22.71 7.73 -28.65
C GLY A 113 -21.28 7.23 -28.91
N GLY A 114 -20.81 6.21 -28.17
CA GLY A 114 -19.44 5.69 -28.28
C GLY A 114 -18.37 6.52 -27.56
N GLN A 115 -18.77 7.54 -26.79
CA GLN A 115 -17.87 8.32 -25.93
C GLN A 115 -18.12 7.98 -24.45
N PRO A 116 -17.06 7.98 -23.62
CA PRO A 116 -17.22 7.79 -22.19
C PRO A 116 -17.93 9.00 -21.59
N VAL A 117 -18.92 8.74 -20.73
CA VAL A 117 -19.63 9.78 -19.96
C VAL A 117 -19.62 9.42 -18.48
N LEU A 118 -19.43 10.42 -17.62
CA LEU A 118 -19.49 10.22 -16.18
C LEU A 118 -20.94 10.32 -15.73
N THR A 119 -21.47 9.24 -15.15
CA THR A 119 -22.87 9.13 -14.72
C THR A 119 -22.94 8.81 -13.23
N ARG A 120 -24.03 9.20 -12.56
CA ARG A 120 -24.28 8.75 -11.19
C ARG A 120 -24.67 7.29 -11.18
N CYS A 121 -24.19 6.54 -10.19
CA CYS A 121 -24.60 5.15 -10.02
C CYS A 121 -26.09 5.06 -9.69
N GLU A 122 -26.80 4.21 -10.42
CA GLU A 122 -28.16 3.80 -10.07
C GLU A 122 -28.15 2.96 -8.79
N VAL A 123 -29.29 2.93 -8.09
CA VAL A 123 -29.48 2.13 -6.88
C VAL A 123 -29.31 0.65 -7.24
N GLY A 124 -28.30 -0.03 -6.66
CA GLY A 124 -27.97 -1.44 -6.93
C GLY A 124 -26.63 -1.66 -7.63
N PHE A 125 -26.16 -0.72 -8.47
CA PHE A 125 -24.86 -0.88 -9.16
C PHE A 125 -23.68 -0.92 -8.20
N ARG A 126 -23.76 -0.15 -7.11
CA ARG A 126 -22.75 -0.16 -6.03
C ARG A 126 -22.64 -1.56 -5.42
N ASP A 127 -23.76 -2.27 -5.26
CA ASP A 127 -23.77 -3.64 -4.72
C ASP A 127 -23.25 -4.67 -5.75
N GLU A 128 -23.51 -4.49 -7.05
CA GLU A 128 -22.97 -5.36 -8.11
C GLU A 128 -21.44 -5.28 -8.21
N VAL A 129 -20.86 -4.07 -8.21
CA VAL A 129 -19.40 -3.88 -8.20
C VAL A 129 -18.80 -4.44 -6.91
N ARG A 130 -19.45 -4.26 -5.75
CA ARG A 130 -19.03 -4.85 -4.47
C ARG A 130 -19.11 -6.37 -4.43
N GLN A 131 -20.00 -6.98 -5.19
CA GLN A 131 -20.05 -8.44 -5.36
C GLN A 131 -18.95 -8.95 -6.30
N GLN A 132 -18.45 -8.11 -7.21
CA GLN A 132 -17.39 -8.44 -8.17
C GLN A 132 -15.96 -8.19 -7.65
N LEU A 133 -15.79 -7.41 -6.57
CA LEU A 133 -14.51 -7.31 -5.87
C LEU A 133 -14.11 -8.70 -5.35
N PRO A 134 -12.89 -9.19 -5.62
CA PRO A 134 -12.44 -10.45 -5.06
C PRO A 134 -12.46 -10.35 -3.53
N ARG A 135 -13.39 -11.05 -2.89
CA ARG A 135 -13.41 -11.15 -1.43
C ARG A 135 -12.41 -12.21 -1.04
N VAL A 136 -11.37 -11.83 -0.29
CA VAL A 136 -10.58 -12.83 0.43
C VAL A 136 -11.54 -13.48 1.43
N GLU A 137 -11.99 -14.69 1.15
CA GLU A 137 -12.85 -15.44 2.05
C GLU A 137 -12.03 -16.00 3.21
N LEU A 138 -12.63 -16.04 4.40
CA LEU A 138 -12.06 -16.77 5.53
C LEU A 138 -12.25 -18.27 5.25
N LYS A 139 -11.15 -18.98 5.03
CA LYS A 139 -11.15 -20.40 4.65
C LYS A 139 -10.98 -21.33 5.85
N VAL A 140 -10.75 -20.75 7.03
CA VAL A 140 -10.35 -21.48 8.23
C VAL A 140 -11.27 -21.12 9.40
N ALA A 141 -11.53 -22.09 10.25
CA ALA A 141 -12.20 -21.86 11.52
C ALA A 141 -11.26 -21.13 12.49
N VAL A 142 -11.82 -20.31 13.38
CA VAL A 142 -11.04 -19.58 14.40
C VAL A 142 -10.19 -20.54 15.26
N SER A 143 -10.71 -21.73 15.56
CA SER A 143 -10.00 -22.77 16.33
C SER A 143 -8.77 -23.34 15.62
N GLU A 144 -8.66 -23.18 14.29
CA GLU A 144 -7.48 -23.59 13.52
C GLU A 144 -6.33 -22.57 13.65
N VAL A 145 -6.67 -21.32 13.99
CA VAL A 145 -5.71 -20.22 14.18
C VAL A 145 -5.36 -20.04 15.66
N VAL A 146 -6.36 -20.16 16.53
CA VAL A 146 -6.26 -19.93 17.97
C VAL A 146 -6.45 -21.25 18.71
N SER A 147 -5.35 -21.78 19.25
CA SER A 147 -5.34 -23.04 19.99
C SER A 147 -5.93 -22.97 21.40
N ASP A 148 -6.06 -21.77 21.99
CA ASP A 148 -6.72 -21.56 23.27
C ASP A 148 -8.25 -21.51 23.05
N PRO A 149 -9.05 -22.43 23.61
CA PRO A 149 -10.49 -22.50 23.39
C PRO A 149 -11.26 -21.26 23.86
N ASP A 150 -10.88 -20.67 24.99
CA ASP A 150 -11.58 -19.51 25.56
C ASP A 150 -11.30 -18.26 24.73
N LEU A 151 -10.05 -18.11 24.28
CA LEU A 151 -9.68 -17.05 23.36
C LEU A 151 -10.33 -17.24 21.98
N ALA A 152 -10.39 -18.48 21.47
CA ALA A 152 -11.04 -18.78 20.19
C ALA A 152 -12.53 -18.42 20.22
N ALA A 153 -13.24 -18.74 21.31
CA ALA A 153 -14.63 -18.33 21.50
C ALA A 153 -14.78 -16.81 21.52
N THR A 154 -13.87 -16.10 22.19
CA THR A 154 -13.86 -14.63 22.23
C THR A 154 -13.59 -14.02 20.86
N VAL A 155 -12.66 -14.58 20.09
CA VAL A 155 -12.34 -14.14 18.73
C VAL A 155 -13.54 -14.35 17.80
N GLN A 156 -14.22 -15.51 17.88
CA GLN A 156 -15.44 -15.76 17.12
C GLN A 156 -16.54 -14.75 17.45
N LEU A 157 -16.77 -14.49 18.75
CA LEU A 157 -17.72 -13.47 19.19
C LEU A 157 -17.41 -12.09 18.58
N ARG A 158 -16.14 -11.70 18.54
CA ARG A 158 -15.71 -10.42 17.95
C ARG A 158 -15.91 -10.37 16.43
N LEU A 159 -15.75 -11.49 15.71
CA LEU A 159 -16.11 -11.57 14.28
C LEU A 159 -17.61 -11.37 14.07
N ASP A 160 -18.43 -12.00 14.90
CA ASP A 160 -19.90 -11.93 14.79
C ASP A 160 -20.40 -10.51 15.14
N GLU A 161 -19.82 -9.86 16.15
CA GLU A 161 -20.07 -8.46 16.48
C GLU A 161 -19.63 -7.52 15.36
N ALA A 162 -18.45 -7.73 14.77
CA ALA A 162 -17.97 -6.93 13.64
C ALA A 162 -18.90 -7.05 12.44
N ARG A 163 -19.41 -8.26 12.16
CA ARG A 163 -20.41 -8.50 11.10
C ARG A 163 -21.72 -7.78 11.38
N THR A 164 -22.23 -7.88 12.60
CA THR A 164 -23.46 -7.19 13.02
C THR A 164 -23.31 -5.67 12.86
N CYS A 165 -22.18 -5.11 13.28
CA CYS A 165 -21.87 -3.70 13.13
C CYS A 165 -21.80 -3.28 11.65
N TYR A 166 -21.15 -4.10 10.81
CA TYR A 166 -21.09 -3.88 9.36
C TYR A 166 -22.48 -3.84 8.72
N GLU A 167 -23.35 -4.80 9.06
CA GLU A 167 -24.71 -4.92 8.51
C GLU A 167 -25.62 -3.74 8.90
N HIS A 168 -25.41 -3.16 10.09
CA HIS A 168 -26.24 -2.08 10.64
C HIS A 168 -25.62 -0.69 10.52
N GLY A 169 -24.52 -0.55 9.77
CA GLY A 169 -23.91 0.77 9.52
C GLY A 169 -23.06 1.33 10.66
N ALA A 170 -22.75 0.53 11.69
CA ALA A 170 -21.85 0.91 12.78
C ALA A 170 -20.37 0.67 12.38
N TYR A 171 -19.93 1.31 11.29
CA TYR A 171 -18.65 1.02 10.64
C TYR A 171 -17.44 1.32 11.53
N THR A 172 -17.43 2.43 12.26
CA THR A 172 -16.36 2.73 13.22
C THR A 172 -16.23 1.62 14.28
N SER A 173 -17.34 1.11 14.80
CA SER A 173 -17.34 -0.03 15.72
C SER A 173 -16.83 -1.30 15.06
N ALA A 174 -17.26 -1.59 13.82
CA ALA A 174 -16.81 -2.76 13.08
C ALA A 174 -15.28 -2.75 12.88
N VAL A 175 -14.69 -1.63 12.47
CA VAL A 175 -13.23 -1.56 12.22
C VAL A 175 -12.41 -1.64 13.51
N ILE A 176 -12.94 -1.13 14.63
CA ILE A 176 -12.34 -1.33 15.96
C ILE A 176 -12.32 -2.82 16.30
N MET A 177 -13.46 -3.51 16.14
CA MET A 177 -13.54 -4.94 16.44
C MET A 177 -12.57 -5.75 15.57
N LEU A 178 -12.48 -5.46 14.27
CA LEU A 178 -11.51 -6.10 13.37
C LEU A 178 -10.06 -5.85 13.83
N GLY A 179 -9.72 -4.60 14.19
CA GLY A 179 -8.38 -4.24 14.64
C GLY A 179 -8.00 -4.84 15.99
N SER A 180 -8.95 -4.93 16.93
CA SER A 180 -8.74 -5.56 18.24
C SER A 180 -8.64 -7.08 18.15
N LEU A 181 -9.45 -7.69 17.28
CA LEU A 181 -9.38 -9.12 16.99
C LEU A 181 -8.01 -9.49 16.40
N LEU A 182 -7.57 -8.73 15.40
CA LEU A 182 -6.29 -8.98 14.73
C LEU A 182 -5.12 -8.89 15.73
N GLU A 183 -5.17 -7.90 16.61
CA GLU A 183 -4.18 -7.73 17.68
C GLU A 183 -4.16 -8.93 18.64
N GLY A 184 -5.34 -9.39 19.10
CA GLY A 184 -5.45 -10.53 20.00
C GLY A 184 -4.97 -11.86 19.38
N VAL A 185 -5.34 -12.10 18.12
CA VAL A 185 -4.92 -13.32 17.41
C VAL A 185 -3.42 -13.34 17.16
N LEU A 186 -2.83 -12.22 16.74
CA LEU A 186 -1.38 -12.14 16.54
C LEU A 186 -0.60 -12.20 17.86
N ALA A 187 -1.15 -11.64 18.94
CA ALA A 187 -0.57 -11.77 20.28
C ALA A 187 -0.53 -13.25 20.72
N HIS A 188 -1.62 -13.99 20.50
CA HIS A 188 -1.67 -15.44 20.76
C HIS A 188 -0.66 -16.20 19.91
N ALA A 189 -0.60 -15.92 18.62
CA ALA A 189 0.38 -16.53 17.72
C ALA A 189 1.81 -16.26 18.22
N ALA A 190 2.13 -15.03 18.63
CA ALA A 190 3.42 -14.70 19.23
C ALA A 190 3.68 -15.48 20.52
N GLN A 191 2.69 -15.59 21.42
CA GLN A 191 2.84 -16.32 22.68
C GLN A 191 3.12 -17.81 22.46
N VAL A 192 2.43 -18.44 21.52
CA VAL A 192 2.54 -19.89 21.26
C VAL A 192 3.74 -20.23 20.39
N ARG A 193 4.08 -19.38 19.41
CA ARG A 193 5.09 -19.68 18.38
C ARG A 193 6.47 -19.09 18.67
N ALA A 194 6.60 -18.08 19.53
CA ALA A 194 7.89 -17.39 19.76
C ALA A 194 8.90 -18.16 20.63
N ALA A 195 8.77 -19.49 20.78
CA ALA A 195 9.73 -20.29 21.53
C ALA A 195 11.15 -20.13 20.94
N GLY A 196 12.02 -19.40 21.64
CA GLY A 196 13.39 -19.12 21.21
C GLY A 196 13.58 -17.91 20.29
N VAL A 197 12.50 -17.19 19.94
CA VAL A 197 12.57 -15.96 19.14
C VAL A 197 12.56 -14.74 20.06
N ARG A 198 13.54 -13.85 19.90
CA ARG A 198 13.59 -12.60 20.67
C ARG A 198 12.50 -11.64 20.19
N MET A 199 11.50 -11.40 21.04
CA MET A 199 10.52 -10.36 20.81
C MET A 199 11.15 -8.95 20.96
N PRO A 200 10.70 -7.95 20.19
CA PRO A 200 11.23 -6.59 20.24
C PRO A 200 10.92 -5.88 21.56
N LYS A 201 9.76 -6.20 22.16
CA LYS A 201 9.26 -5.65 23.43
C LYS A 201 8.61 -6.77 24.25
N PRO A 202 8.40 -6.58 25.57
CA PRO A 202 7.52 -7.47 26.33
C PRO A 202 6.14 -7.52 25.70
N LEU A 203 5.53 -8.70 25.63
CA LEU A 203 4.24 -8.94 24.95
C LEU A 203 3.13 -7.97 25.40
N ARG A 204 3.06 -7.66 26.70
CA ARG A 204 2.12 -6.68 27.27
C ARG A 204 2.28 -5.23 26.79
N ASN A 205 3.41 -4.90 26.16
CA ASN A 205 3.74 -3.56 25.66
C ASN A 205 3.73 -3.51 24.13
N MET A 206 3.41 -4.61 23.45
CA MET A 206 3.27 -4.67 22.00
C MET A 206 1.85 -4.29 21.61
N GLY A 207 1.71 -3.40 20.62
CA GLY A 207 0.43 -3.13 19.97
C GLY A 207 0.31 -3.84 18.63
N LEU A 208 -0.83 -3.69 17.94
CA LEU A 208 -1.07 -4.29 16.62
C LEU A 208 0.12 -4.16 15.66
N ASN A 209 0.71 -2.96 15.54
CA ASN A 209 1.85 -2.78 14.64
C ASN A 209 3.05 -3.66 15.01
N ASP A 210 3.39 -3.72 16.29
CA ASP A 210 4.51 -4.54 16.78
C ASP A 210 4.26 -6.02 16.48
N PHE A 211 3.00 -6.47 16.61
CA PHE A 211 2.62 -7.84 16.31
C PHE A 211 2.60 -8.17 14.82
N VAL A 212 2.13 -7.27 13.96
CA VAL A 212 2.15 -7.43 12.50
C VAL A 212 3.59 -7.49 12.00
N ASP A 213 4.45 -6.57 12.42
CA ASP A 213 5.87 -6.58 12.06
C ASP A 213 6.54 -7.87 12.53
N PHE A 214 6.29 -8.28 13.79
CA PHE A 214 6.85 -9.51 14.33
C PHE A 214 6.36 -10.76 13.58
N ALA A 215 5.07 -10.87 13.25
CA ALA A 215 4.53 -11.99 12.50
C ALA A 215 5.11 -12.07 11.08
N TYR A 216 5.26 -10.92 10.41
CA TYR A 216 5.86 -10.83 9.09
C TYR A 216 7.35 -11.23 9.10
N GLU A 217 8.13 -10.72 10.05
CA GLU A 217 9.55 -11.07 10.21
C GLU A 217 9.76 -12.58 10.44
N ASN A 218 8.80 -13.23 11.09
CA ASN A 218 8.81 -14.68 11.34
C ASN A 218 8.09 -15.50 10.25
N LYS A 219 7.66 -14.86 9.15
CA LYS A 219 6.99 -15.49 8.00
C LYS A 219 5.69 -16.21 8.35
N TRP A 220 4.94 -15.69 9.32
CA TRP A 220 3.63 -16.23 9.69
C TRP A 220 2.49 -15.59 8.88
N ILE A 221 2.75 -14.41 8.32
CA ILE A 221 1.85 -13.66 7.44
C ILE A 221 2.63 -13.21 6.21
N GLU A 222 1.93 -13.02 5.10
CA GLU A 222 2.51 -12.55 3.86
C GLU A 222 2.69 -11.01 3.83
N HIS A 223 3.39 -10.50 2.81
CA HIS A 223 3.74 -9.08 2.72
C HIS A 223 2.52 -8.19 2.47
N ASP A 224 1.54 -8.69 1.71
CA ASP A 224 0.26 -8.04 1.47
C ASP A 224 -0.56 -7.89 2.75
N ALA A 225 -0.66 -8.94 3.58
CA ALA A 225 -1.31 -8.88 4.89
C ALA A 225 -0.63 -7.87 5.82
N LYS A 226 0.72 -7.79 5.79
CA LYS A 226 1.49 -6.77 6.51
C LYS A 226 1.11 -5.35 6.08
N LEU A 227 1.21 -5.06 4.79
CA LEU A 227 0.91 -3.73 4.25
C LEU A 227 -0.54 -3.34 4.48
N ALA A 228 -1.48 -4.25 4.28
CA ALA A 228 -2.90 -3.96 4.41
C ALA A 228 -3.35 -3.80 5.87
N SER A 229 -2.60 -4.34 6.84
CA SER A 229 -2.86 -4.12 8.28
C SER A 229 -2.68 -2.67 8.71
N GLU A 230 -1.91 -1.87 7.98
CA GLU A 230 -1.82 -0.42 8.18
C GLU A 230 -3.17 0.27 7.99
N LEU A 231 -3.97 -0.20 7.03
CA LEU A 231 -5.31 0.32 6.76
C LEU A 231 -6.23 0.11 7.97
N VAL A 232 -6.26 -1.11 8.51
CA VAL A 232 -7.03 -1.46 9.71
C VAL A 232 -6.59 -0.60 10.90
N ARG A 233 -5.27 -0.41 11.08
CA ARG A 233 -4.70 0.43 12.14
C ARG A 233 -5.11 1.89 11.98
N HIS A 234 -5.06 2.42 10.77
CA HIS A 234 -5.43 3.80 10.51
C HIS A 234 -6.90 4.05 10.89
N TYR A 235 -7.82 3.23 10.36
CA TYR A 235 -9.25 3.43 10.55
C TYR A 235 -9.75 3.09 11.95
N ARG A 236 -9.15 2.10 12.65
CA ARG A 236 -9.51 1.84 14.06
C ARG A 236 -9.19 3.02 14.97
N ASN A 237 -8.15 3.80 14.65
CA ASN A 237 -7.76 4.96 15.44
C ASN A 237 -8.70 6.16 15.25
N LEU A 238 -9.58 6.13 14.24
CA LEU A 238 -10.61 7.15 14.04
C LEU A 238 -11.77 7.03 15.03
N VAL A 239 -11.73 6.05 15.95
CA VAL A 239 -12.57 6.06 17.16
C VAL A 239 -12.39 7.32 18.00
N HIS A 240 -11.22 7.97 17.90
CA HIS A 240 -10.94 9.22 18.58
C HIS A 240 -11.54 10.40 17.80
N PRO A 241 -12.51 11.17 18.34
CA PRO A 241 -13.21 12.22 17.57
C PRO A 241 -12.29 13.32 17.02
N LEU A 242 -11.19 13.64 17.72
CA LEU A 242 -10.21 14.60 17.23
C LEU A 242 -9.35 14.04 16.08
N ALA A 243 -9.10 12.72 16.07
CA ALA A 243 -8.39 12.07 14.98
C ALA A 243 -9.29 12.04 13.73
N GLU A 244 -10.54 11.63 13.88
CA GLU A 244 -11.56 11.65 12.82
C GLU A 244 -11.74 13.06 12.24
N LYS A 245 -11.93 14.08 13.09
CA LYS A 245 -12.03 15.48 12.65
C LYS A 245 -10.82 15.94 11.83
N ARG A 246 -9.60 15.55 12.24
CA ARG A 246 -8.36 15.92 11.54
C ARG A 246 -8.20 15.19 10.21
N THR A 247 -8.62 13.93 10.14
CA THR A 247 -8.64 13.14 8.91
C THR A 247 -9.71 13.65 7.94
N GLY A 248 -10.79 14.26 8.45
CA GLY A 248 -11.88 14.80 7.63
C GLY A 248 -12.83 13.72 7.08
N HIS A 249 -12.67 12.48 7.54
CA HIS A 249 -13.42 11.33 7.07
C HIS A 249 -13.65 10.32 8.21
N SER A 250 -14.77 9.59 8.12
CA SER A 250 -15.22 8.58 9.09
C SER A 250 -15.30 7.22 8.40
N PRO A 251 -14.95 6.11 9.08
CA PRO A 251 -15.13 4.76 8.52
C PRO A 251 -16.55 4.57 7.98
N ASN A 252 -16.64 4.07 6.76
CA ASN A 252 -17.90 3.77 6.10
C ASN A 252 -17.93 2.30 5.61
N ARG A 253 -18.97 1.93 4.86
CA ARG A 253 -19.09 0.57 4.33
C ARG A 253 -17.91 0.19 3.42
N ASP A 254 -17.45 1.12 2.59
CA ASP A 254 -16.31 0.90 1.69
C ASP A 254 -15.00 0.70 2.49
N THR A 255 -14.81 1.48 3.56
CA THR A 255 -13.69 1.27 4.50
C THR A 255 -13.67 -0.17 5.01
N LEU A 256 -14.83 -0.70 5.41
CA LEU A 256 -14.92 -2.06 5.93
C LEU A 256 -14.74 -3.12 4.85
N ASP A 257 -15.25 -2.87 3.64
CA ASP A 257 -15.05 -3.76 2.50
C ASP A 257 -13.55 -3.88 2.15
N MET A 258 -12.73 -2.86 2.44
CA MET A 258 -11.27 -2.92 2.32
C MET A 258 -10.58 -3.56 3.55
N CYS A 259 -11.05 -3.30 4.77
CA CYS A 259 -10.44 -3.82 6.00
C CYS A 259 -10.75 -5.31 6.26
N TRP A 260 -11.91 -5.80 5.84
CA TRP A 260 -12.34 -7.18 6.11
C TRP A 260 -11.44 -8.23 5.44
N PRO A 261 -11.07 -8.10 4.15
CA PRO A 261 -10.13 -9.00 3.49
C PRO A 261 -8.78 -9.12 4.21
N VAL A 262 -8.31 -8.05 4.86
CA VAL A 262 -7.04 -8.04 5.61
C VAL A 262 -7.07 -9.02 6.78
N VAL A 263 -8.18 -9.02 7.52
CA VAL A 263 -8.38 -9.95 8.63
C VAL A 263 -8.46 -11.38 8.10
N ASN A 264 -9.23 -11.62 7.05
CA ASN A 264 -9.35 -12.95 6.46
C ASN A 264 -8.00 -13.48 5.93
N ALA A 265 -7.23 -12.64 5.22
CA ALA A 265 -5.89 -12.98 4.74
C ALA A 265 -4.98 -13.35 5.90
N THR A 266 -4.91 -12.50 6.93
CA THR A 266 -4.05 -12.75 8.09
C THR A 266 -4.41 -14.05 8.82
N LEU A 267 -5.70 -14.33 9.01
CA LEU A 267 -6.14 -15.59 9.65
C LEU A 267 -5.81 -16.81 8.78
N ASN A 268 -6.02 -16.73 7.47
CA ASN A 268 -5.66 -17.78 6.54
C ASN A 268 -4.15 -18.06 6.54
N ASP A 269 -3.31 -17.02 6.52
CA ASP A 269 -1.85 -17.15 6.56
C ASP A 269 -1.37 -17.79 7.88
N LEU A 270 -1.94 -17.34 9.00
CA LEU A 270 -1.61 -17.90 10.30
C LEU A 270 -1.96 -19.40 10.37
N ALA A 271 -3.13 -19.81 9.89
CA ALA A 271 -3.50 -21.22 9.83
C ALA A 271 -2.56 -22.02 8.91
N ALA A 272 -2.29 -21.51 7.70
CA ALA A 272 -1.42 -22.18 6.73
C ALA A 272 0.00 -22.39 7.28
N THR A 273 0.52 -21.40 7.99
CA THR A 273 1.86 -21.45 8.60
C THR A 273 1.91 -22.22 9.91
N ALA A 274 0.77 -22.45 10.59
CA ALA A 274 0.69 -23.33 11.75
C ALA A 274 1.00 -24.80 11.41
N ALA A 275 0.61 -25.23 10.20
CA ALA A 275 0.77 -26.59 9.73
C ALA A 275 2.17 -26.88 9.12
N ALA A 276 2.98 -25.85 8.89
CA ALA A 276 4.30 -25.99 8.30
C ALA A 276 5.35 -26.36 9.37
N PRO A 277 6.26 -27.33 9.12
CA PRO A 277 7.35 -27.62 10.04
C PRO A 277 8.25 -26.39 10.19
N PRO A 278 8.84 -26.15 11.38
CA PRO A 278 9.68 -24.98 11.62
C PRO A 278 10.87 -24.99 10.65
N ILE A 279 10.92 -24.00 9.76
CA ILE A 279 12.08 -23.78 8.90
C ILE A 279 13.21 -23.28 9.81
N PRO A 280 14.36 -23.99 9.89
CA PRO A 280 15.45 -23.56 10.74
C PRO A 280 15.92 -22.16 10.31
N PRO A 281 16.32 -21.31 11.27
CA PRO A 281 16.78 -19.97 10.96
C PRO A 281 17.95 -20.06 9.98
N THR A 282 17.85 -19.31 8.89
CA THR A 282 18.95 -19.17 7.94
C THR A 282 20.13 -18.58 8.70
N PRO A 283 21.31 -19.23 8.74
CA PRO A 283 22.45 -18.68 9.45
C PRO A 283 22.76 -17.32 8.85
N ARG A 284 22.67 -16.28 9.69
CA ARG A 284 23.13 -14.93 9.33
C ARG A 284 24.56 -15.05 8.81
N ALA A 285 24.81 -14.54 7.61
CA ALA A 285 26.16 -14.41 7.08
C ALA A 285 27.05 -13.79 8.16
N PRO A 286 28.24 -14.36 8.43
CA PRO A 286 29.11 -13.82 9.47
C PRO A 286 29.42 -12.37 9.11
N ALA A 287 29.05 -11.46 10.02
CA ALA A 287 29.48 -10.07 9.98
C ALA A 287 30.99 -10.05 9.70
N GLU A 288 31.37 -9.40 8.60
CA GLU A 288 32.75 -9.12 8.28
C GLU A 288 33.38 -8.49 9.52
N ARG A 289 34.22 -9.28 10.21
CA ARG A 289 35.07 -8.77 11.27
C ARG A 289 36.01 -7.79 10.59
N GLY A 290 35.68 -6.50 10.73
CA GLY A 290 36.59 -5.41 10.42
C GLY A 290 37.96 -5.76 11.00
N ARG A 291 38.97 -5.79 10.12
CA ARG A 291 40.36 -5.99 10.52
C ARG A 291 40.75 -4.83 11.43
N GLY A 292 40.64 -5.06 12.74
CA GLY A 292 41.27 -4.27 13.78
C GLY A 292 42.78 -4.29 13.55
N ARG A 293 43.31 -3.16 13.10
CA ARG A 293 44.74 -2.89 12.95
C ARG A 293 45.33 -2.76 14.35
N ASN A 294 45.90 -3.82 14.89
CA ASN A 294 46.65 -3.75 16.15
C ASN A 294 48.09 -3.28 15.86
N PRO A 295 48.56 -2.19 16.48
CA PRO A 295 49.93 -1.71 16.33
C PRO A 295 50.84 -2.47 17.31
N HIS A 296 51.89 -3.10 16.78
CA HIS A 296 53.13 -3.55 17.44
C HIS A 296 53.55 -4.92 16.94
N THR A 297 54.33 -4.95 15.87
CA THR A 297 55.41 -5.94 15.69
C THR A 297 56.47 -5.30 14.83
N SER A 298 57.55 -4.89 15.49
CA SER A 298 58.81 -4.50 14.89
C SER A 298 59.52 -5.71 14.28
N ALA A 299 60.44 -5.40 13.35
CA ALA A 299 61.53 -6.24 12.87
C ALA A 299 61.21 -7.14 11.65
N GLN A 300 61.52 -6.67 10.44
CA GLN A 300 62.84 -6.81 9.81
C GLN A 300 62.79 -6.31 8.35
N ARG A 301 63.68 -5.39 8.00
CA ARG A 301 64.01 -5.04 6.60
C ARG A 301 65.12 -5.96 6.12
N PRO A 302 65.18 -6.25 4.80
CA PRO A 302 66.35 -5.78 4.06
C PRO A 302 66.00 -5.00 2.79
N THR A 303 66.59 -3.80 2.76
CA THR A 303 67.27 -3.05 1.67
C THR A 303 66.82 -3.15 0.20
N PRO A 304 66.63 -2.00 -0.49
CA PRO A 304 66.36 -1.92 -1.93
C PRO A 304 67.65 -1.78 -2.77
N ALA A 305 67.60 -2.17 -4.05
CA ALA A 305 68.63 -1.82 -5.02
C ALA A 305 68.05 -1.39 -6.37
N SER A 306 68.55 -0.23 -6.82
CA SER A 306 68.72 0.26 -8.20
C SER A 306 67.48 0.65 -9.01
N VAL A 307 67.16 1.95 -9.13
CA VAL A 307 67.75 2.98 -10.04
C VAL A 307 67.08 2.99 -11.41
N ALA A 308 66.35 4.08 -11.71
CA ALA A 308 66.63 5.02 -12.81
C ALA A 308 65.44 5.96 -13.04
N ARG A 309 65.53 7.19 -12.49
CA ARG A 309 64.70 8.32 -12.91
C ARG A 309 65.36 9.01 -14.11
N ARG A 310 64.64 9.19 -15.21
CA ARG A 310 64.90 10.27 -16.17
C ARG A 310 63.88 11.40 -15.92
N ARG A 311 64.42 12.61 -15.85
CA ARG A 311 63.74 13.90 -15.66
C ARG A 311 63.63 14.60 -17.02
N SER A 312 62.48 15.20 -17.25
CA SER A 312 62.25 16.42 -18.04
C SER A 312 61.17 17.17 -17.24
N GLY A 313 61.22 18.46 -16.92
CA GLY A 313 61.98 19.59 -17.44
C GLY A 313 60.97 20.72 -17.70
N GLY A 314 61.07 21.83 -16.97
CA GLY A 314 60.24 23.04 -17.11
C GLY A 314 59.28 23.25 -15.93
N GLY A 315 59.35 24.27 -15.09
CA GLY A 315 60.06 25.55 -15.17
C GLY A 315 59.06 26.68 -15.44
N THR A 316 58.50 27.29 -14.40
CA THR A 316 57.89 28.63 -14.47
C THR A 316 58.05 29.33 -13.12
N THR A 317 59.08 30.18 -13.05
CA THR A 317 59.21 31.37 -12.20
C THR A 317 58.25 32.44 -12.74
N ALA A 318 57.78 33.48 -12.07
CA ALA A 318 58.18 34.19 -10.86
C ALA A 318 56.95 34.92 -10.30
N GLY A 319 57.05 35.40 -9.05
CA GLY A 319 56.05 36.25 -8.42
C GLY A 319 56.19 37.74 -8.74
N THR A 320 55.27 38.49 -8.12
CA THR A 320 55.02 39.94 -8.13
C THR A 320 54.49 40.54 -9.42
#